data_AF-A0A0R2FPS9-F1
#
_entry.id   AF-A0A0R2FPS9-F1
#
_cell.length_a   1.000
_cell.length_b   1.000
_cell.length_c   1.000
_cell.angle_alpha   90.00
_cell.angle_beta   90.00
_cell.angle_gamma   90.00
#
_symmetry.space_group_name_H-M   'P 1'
#
loop_
_entity.id
_entity.type
_entity.pdbx_description
1 polymer ?
#
loop_
_entity_poly.entity_id
_entity_poly.type
_entity_poly.pdbx_seq_one_letter_code
_entity_poly.pdbx_strand_id
1 'polypeptide(L)' 'MFKHKIDASQGNGESKVNKFWNSLDYWEAVNLLTTIIKATNPNISSEDAYSEAIATYSDEAKSLYLIDQTIHSGIH' A
#
# COMPACT_ATOMS: atom_id res chain seq x y z
N MET A 1 -7.36 17.56 -15.28
CA MET A 1 -5.96 17.45 -15.75
C MET A 1 -5.09 17.16 -14.54
N PHE A 2 -4.87 15.88 -14.24
CA PHE A 2 -3.82 15.40 -13.32
C PHE A 2 -3.26 14.13 -13.95
N LYS A 3 -2.24 14.29 -14.80
CA LYS A 3 -1.40 13.17 -15.22
C LYS A 3 -0.27 13.12 -14.22
N HIS A 4 -0.45 12.40 -13.11
CA HIS A 4 0.72 11.94 -12.38
C HIS A 4 1.34 10.84 -13.25
N LYS A 5 2.27 11.26 -14.12
CA LYS A 5 3.23 10.33 -14.68
C LYS A 5 3.99 9.78 -13.48
N ILE A 6 3.78 8.51 -13.19
CA ILE A 6 4.79 7.75 -12.47
C ILE A 6 5.98 7.76 -13.42
N ASP A 7 6.93 8.65 -13.16
CA ASP A 7 8.20 8.67 -13.87
C ASP A 7 8.87 7.33 -13.57
N ALA A 8 8.77 6.43 -14.55
CA ALA A 8 9.68 5.33 -14.73
C ALA A 8 11.08 5.92 -14.97
N SER A 9 11.70 6.39 -13.89
CA SER A 9 13.08 6.81 -13.86
C SER A 9 13.93 5.56 -14.07
N GLN A 10 14.36 5.44 -15.32
CA GLN A 10 15.49 4.68 -15.83
C GLN A 10 16.57 4.45 -14.77
N GLY A 11 16.47 3.30 -14.11
CA GLY A 11 17.47 2.63 -13.31
C GLY A 11 17.03 1.18 -13.26
N ASN A 12 17.89 0.25 -13.67
CA ASN A 12 17.58 -1.17 -13.83
C ASN A 12 17.43 -1.88 -12.46
N GLY A 13 16.59 -1.33 -11.59
CA GLY A 13 16.43 -1.73 -10.20
C GLY A 13 15.02 -1.38 -9.73
N GLU A 14 14.34 -2.39 -9.22
CA GLU A 14 13.05 -2.31 -8.56
C GLU A 14 13.01 -1.18 -7.50
N SER A 15 11.87 -0.45 -7.39
CA SER A 15 11.73 0.64 -6.42
C SER A 15 11.92 0.13 -4.98
N LYS A 16 12.36 0.99 -4.05
CA LYS A 16 12.50 0.59 -2.64
C LYS A 16 11.18 0.08 -2.05
N VAL A 17 10.05 0.66 -2.49
CA VAL A 17 8.69 0.25 -2.09
C VAL A 17 8.39 -1.14 -2.62
N ASN A 18 8.68 -1.43 -3.89
CA ASN A 18 8.45 -2.75 -4.48
C ASN A 18 9.31 -3.83 -3.79
N LYS A 19 10.60 -3.54 -3.54
CA LYS A 19 11.48 -4.46 -2.80
C LYS A 19 10.97 -4.75 -1.39
N PHE A 20 10.46 -3.73 -0.71
CA PHE A 20 9.86 -3.89 0.61
C PHE A 20 8.58 -4.73 0.52
N TRP A 21 7.66 -4.41 -0.40
CA TRP A 21 6.43 -5.16 -0.63
C TRP A 21 6.71 -6.64 -0.91
N ASN A 22 7.65 -6.93 -1.81
CA ASN A 22 8.05 -8.29 -2.18
C ASN A 22 8.87 -9.02 -1.10
N SER A 23 9.24 -8.34 -0.01
CA SER A 23 9.87 -8.98 1.15
C SER A 23 8.88 -9.47 2.19
N LEU A 24 7.60 -9.08 2.09
CA LEU A 24 6.55 -9.47 3.02
C LEU A 24 5.90 -10.77 2.57
N ASP A 25 5.62 -11.67 3.51
CA ASP A 25 4.68 -12.76 3.26
C ASP A 25 3.22 -12.25 3.19
N TYR A 26 2.32 -13.14 2.80
CA TYR A 26 0.90 -12.82 2.65
C TYR A 26 0.29 -12.18 3.91
N TRP A 27 0.58 -12.73 5.10
CA TRP A 27 0.00 -12.24 6.35
C TRP A 27 0.67 -10.96 6.82
N GLU A 28 1.98 -10.81 6.63
CA GLU A 28 2.71 -9.57 6.89
C GLU A 28 2.17 -8.43 6.02
N ALA A 29 1.94 -8.68 4.74
CA ALA A 29 1.35 -7.73 3.81
C ALA A 29 -0.08 -7.34 4.18
N VAL A 30 -0.95 -8.31 4.48
CA VAL A 30 -2.33 -8.05 4.93
C VAL A 30 -2.34 -7.26 6.24
N ASN A 31 -1.48 -7.58 7.20
CA ASN A 31 -1.38 -6.85 8.47
C ASN A 31 -0.88 -5.41 8.29
N LEU A 32 0.10 -5.19 7.39
CA LEU A 32 0.55 -3.85 7.04
C LEU A 32 -0.59 -3.04 6.42
N LEU A 33 -1.26 -3.58 5.40
CA LEU A 33 -2.39 -2.90 4.73
C LEU A 33 -3.52 -2.60 5.72
N THR A 34 -3.86 -3.55 6.61
CA THR A 34 -4.86 -3.34 7.67
C THR A 34 -4.49 -2.18 8.59
N THR A 35 -3.21 -2.11 8.97
CA THR A 35 -2.68 -1.02 9.81
C THR A 35 -2.81 0.32 9.12
N ILE A 36 -2.45 0.40 7.84
CA ILE A 36 -2.56 1.62 7.05
C ILE A 36 -4.03 2.04 6.92
N ILE A 37 -4.91 1.14 6.48
CA ILE A 37 -6.35 1.40 6.28
C ILE A 37 -6.98 1.93 7.56
N LYS A 38 -6.73 1.27 8.69
CA LYS A 38 -7.27 1.66 9.99
C LYS A 38 -6.74 3.01 10.46
N ALA A 39 -5.47 3.30 10.19
CA ALA A 39 -4.88 4.58 10.55
C ALA A 39 -5.44 5.73 9.70
N THR A 40 -5.73 5.49 8.41
CA THR A 40 -6.35 6.46 7.50
C THR A 40 -7.87 6.58 7.64
N ASN A 41 -8.51 5.63 8.31
CA ASN A 41 -9.94 5.63 8.56
C ASN A 41 -10.23 5.27 10.02
N PRO A 42 -10.09 6.21 10.97
CA PRO A 42 -10.17 5.91 12.41
C PRO A 42 -11.48 5.28 12.88
N ASN A 43 -12.55 5.43 12.09
CA ASN A 43 -13.89 4.93 12.43
C ASN A 43 -14.20 3.55 11.82
N ILE A 44 -13.31 3.02 10.96
CA ILE A 44 -13.50 1.67 10.41
C ILE A 44 -13.35 0.63 11.52
N SER A 45 -14.16 -0.42 11.47
CA SER A 45 -13.96 -1.55 12.37
C SER A 45 -12.69 -2.31 12.00
N SER A 46 -12.09 -3.02 12.97
CA SER A 46 -10.93 -3.86 12.68
C SER A 46 -11.25 -4.96 11.64
N GLU A 47 -12.47 -5.48 11.66
CA GLU A 47 -12.93 -6.54 10.75
C GLU A 47 -13.09 -6.02 9.31
N ASP A 48 -13.69 -4.83 9.16
CA ASP A 48 -13.84 -4.19 7.86
C ASP A 48 -12.48 -3.77 7.29
N ALA A 49 -11.58 -3.22 8.11
CA ALA A 49 -10.22 -2.88 7.67
C ALA A 49 -9.44 -4.11 7.20
N TYR A 50 -9.58 -5.22 7.90
CA TYR A 50 -8.93 -6.48 7.53
C TYR A 50 -9.51 -7.07 6.24
N SER A 51 -10.84 -7.00 6.08
CA SER A 51 -11.52 -7.41 4.85
C SER A 51 -11.09 -6.56 3.65
N GLU A 52 -10.97 -5.23 3.83
CA GLU A 52 -10.46 -4.33 2.81
C GLU A 52 -8.98 -4.55 2.51
N ALA A 53 -8.16 -4.90 3.51
CA ALA A 53 -6.76 -5.24 3.32
C ALA A 53 -6.58 -6.49 2.46
N ILE A 54 -7.39 -7.54 2.68
CA ILE A 54 -7.38 -8.75 1.84
C ILE A 54 -7.79 -8.42 0.39
N ALA A 55 -8.84 -7.62 0.22
CA ALA A 55 -9.27 -7.19 -1.10
C ALA A 55 -8.20 -6.34 -1.81
N THR A 56 -7.51 -5.48 -1.05
CA THR A 56 -6.44 -4.62 -1.56
C THR A 56 -5.18 -5.40 -1.90
N TYR A 57 -4.80 -6.41 -1.11
CA TYR A 57 -3.67 -7.31 -1.42
C TYR A 57 -3.82 -7.99 -2.79
N SER A 58 -5.06 -8.33 -3.16
CA SER A 58 -5.38 -8.94 -4.46
C SER A 58 -5.19 -7.99 -5.66
N ASP A 59 -4.98 -6.71 -5.39
CA ASP A 59 -4.67 -5.66 -6.37
C ASP A 59 -3.28 -5.07 -6.07
N GLU A 60 -2.27 -5.58 -6.76
CA GLU A 60 -0.87 -5.16 -6.57
C GLU A 60 -0.68 -3.66 -6.81
N ALA A 61 -1.36 -3.08 -7.81
CA ALA A 61 -1.25 -1.66 -8.12
C ALA A 61 -1.83 -0.81 -6.97
N LYS A 62 -2.98 -1.21 -6.42
CA LYS A 62 -3.59 -0.55 -5.26
C LYS A 62 -2.71 -0.68 -4.01
N SER A 63 -2.12 -1.86 -3.79
CA SER A 63 -1.21 -2.11 -2.66
C SER A 63 0.02 -1.21 -2.71
N LEU A 64 0.72 -1.17 -3.86
CA LEU A 64 1.89 -0.35 -4.05
C LEU A 64 1.57 1.15 -3.96
N TYR A 65 0.43 1.57 -4.53
CA TYR A 65 -0.03 2.95 -4.42
C TYR A 65 -0.27 3.35 -2.96
N LEU A 66 -0.98 2.51 -2.18
CA LEU A 66 -1.29 2.81 -0.79
C LEU A 66 -0.01 2.93 0.05
N ILE A 67 0.93 2.00 -0.09
CA ILE A 67 2.21 2.02 0.63
C ILE A 67 3.04 3.25 0.24
N ASP A 68 3.11 3.56 -1.06
CA ASP A 68 3.84 4.73 -1.55
C ASP A 68 3.26 6.04 -1.00
N GLN A 69 1.92 6.18 -1.01
CA GLN A 69 1.24 7.32 -0.41
C GLN A 69 1.52 7.42 1.08
N THR A 70 1.43 6.32 1.84
CA THR A 70 1.69 6.34 3.29
C THR A 70 3.12 6.75 3.60
N ILE A 71 4.11 6.25 2.86
CA ILE A 71 5.52 6.57 3.09
C ILE A 71 5.84 8.02 2.76
N HIS A 72 5.30 8.56 1.66
CA HIS A 72 5.66 9.89 1.18
C HIS A 72 4.80 11.01 1.76
N SER A 73 3.54 10.74 2.08
CA SER A 73 2.59 11.75 2.55
C SER A 73 2.16 11.57 4.01
N GLY A 74 2.42 10.40 4.60
CA GLY A 74 1.95 10.06 5.94
C GLY A 74 0.55 9.43 5.94
N ILE A 75 -0.04 9.36 7.13
CA ILE A 75 -1.39 8.87 7.38
C ILE A 75 -2.29 10.11 7.50
N HIS A 76 -3.39 10.16 6.74
CA HIS A 76 -4.37 11.26 6.72
C HIS A 76 -5.74 10.78 7.14
#